data_AF-A0A529R2X0-F1
#
_entry.id   AF-A0A529R2X0-F1
#
_cell.length_a   1.000
_cell.length_b   1.000
_cell.length_c   1.000
_cell.angle_alpha   90.00
_cell.angle_beta   90.00
_cell.angle_gamma   90.00
#
_symmetry.space_group_name_H-M   'P 1'
#
loop_
_entity.id
_entity.type
_entity.pdbx_description
1 polymer ?
#
loop_
_entity_poly.entity_id
_entity_poly.type
_entity_poly.pdbx_seq_one_letter_code
_entity_poly.pdbx_strand_id
1 'polypeptide(L)'
;MSHTINHLKKLRLQRSELAVPGSSPEMIDKAANSAADFVFLDIEDAVAPPDKERARKNIIQALNDIDWRAKGKTVSVRINGLDTHYMYRDVVDVMEQAGDKLDTILVPKVGVPADLY
;
A
#
# COMPACT_ATOMS: atom_id res chain seq x y z
N MET A 1 8.66 -36.46 -12.32
CA MET A 1 7.46 -35.65 -12.00
C MET A 1 7.69 -35.03 -10.63
N SER A 2 7.38 -33.75 -10.43
CA SER A 2 7.50 -33.12 -9.10
C SER A 2 6.35 -33.58 -8.21
N HIS A 3 6.65 -33.98 -6.97
CA HIS A 3 5.66 -34.29 -5.94
C HIS A 3 5.39 -33.10 -5.01
N THR A 4 6.12 -32.00 -5.17
CA THR A 4 5.97 -30.79 -4.36
C THR A 4 4.72 -30.03 -4.78
N ILE A 5 3.79 -29.83 -3.86
CA ILE A 5 2.57 -29.04 -4.05
C ILE A 5 2.83 -27.62 -3.56
N ASN A 6 2.69 -26.63 -4.44
CA ASN A 6 2.70 -25.22 -4.07
C ASN A 6 1.27 -24.69 -4.12
N HIS A 7 0.82 -24.06 -3.03
CA HIS A 7 -0.50 -23.46 -2.97
C HIS A 7 -0.52 -22.13 -3.73
N LEU A 8 -1.59 -21.92 -4.50
CA LEU A 8 -1.81 -20.64 -5.17
C LEU A 8 -2.14 -19.56 -4.15
N LYS A 9 -1.58 -18.36 -4.35
CA LYS A 9 -1.94 -17.17 -3.58
C LYS A 9 -3.37 -16.73 -3.93
N LYS A 10 -3.96 -15.88 -3.06
CA LYS A 10 -5.27 -15.26 -3.30
C LYS A 10 -5.28 -14.58 -4.68
N LEU A 11 -6.23 -14.98 -5.53
CA LEU A 11 -6.38 -14.41 -6.87
C LEU A 11 -7.12 -13.08 -6.78
N ARG A 12 -6.51 -12.03 -7.31
CA ARG A 12 -7.08 -10.69 -7.49
C ARG A 12 -6.87 -10.27 -8.94
N LEU A 13 -7.79 -9.49 -9.49
CA LEU A 13 -7.56 -8.85 -10.78
C LEU A 13 -6.51 -7.75 -10.57
N GLN A 14 -5.38 -7.83 -11.26
CA GLN A 14 -4.26 -6.88 -11.15
C GLN A 14 -3.59 -6.72 -12.52
N ARG A 15 -4.34 -6.23 -13.52
CA ARG A 15 -3.80 -5.97 -14.87
C ARG A 15 -3.04 -4.64 -14.92
N SER A 16 -3.37 -3.72 -14.01
CA SER A 16 -2.77 -2.42 -13.87
C SER A 16 -2.56 -2.08 -12.40
N GLU A 17 -1.43 -1.46 -12.11
CA GLU A 17 -1.02 -1.03 -10.77
C GLU A 17 -0.62 0.45 -10.82
N LEU A 18 -1.41 1.30 -10.15
CA LEU A 18 -1.25 2.74 -10.16
C LEU A 18 -0.54 3.21 -8.88
N ALA A 19 0.60 3.86 -9.08
CA ALA A 19 1.37 4.52 -8.03
C ALA A 19 0.77 5.89 -7.70
N VAL A 20 0.52 6.16 -6.42
CA VAL A 20 -0.07 7.44 -5.99
C VAL A 20 0.67 7.97 -4.76
N PRO A 21 1.23 9.19 -4.78
CA PRO A 21 1.90 9.75 -3.61
C PRO A 21 0.88 10.05 -2.49
N GLY A 22 1.13 9.51 -1.29
CA GLY A 22 0.30 9.75 -0.10
C GLY A 22 0.28 11.23 0.33
N SER A 23 1.26 12.02 -0.11
CA SER A 23 1.33 13.45 0.14
C SER A 23 0.28 14.28 -0.62
N SER A 24 -0.43 13.70 -1.60
CA SER A 24 -1.40 14.39 -2.46
C SER A 24 -2.80 13.78 -2.42
N PRO A 25 -3.68 14.23 -1.50
CA PRO A 25 -5.07 13.74 -1.40
C PRO A 25 -5.85 13.84 -2.72
N GLU A 26 -5.65 14.92 -3.49
CA GLU A 26 -6.30 15.09 -4.79
C GLU A 26 -5.97 13.95 -5.78
N MET A 27 -4.72 13.47 -5.76
CA MET A 27 -4.31 12.36 -6.61
C MET A 27 -4.88 11.02 -6.10
N ILE A 28 -5.06 10.87 -4.79
CA ILE A 28 -5.70 9.69 -4.19
C ILE A 28 -7.17 9.60 -4.64
N ASP A 29 -7.91 10.71 -4.57
CA ASP A 29 -9.31 10.76 -5.03
C ASP A 29 -9.43 10.47 -6.53
N LYS A 30 -8.52 11.01 -7.35
CA LYS A 30 -8.47 10.71 -8.79
C LYS A 30 -8.16 9.23 -9.04
N ALA A 31 -7.24 8.64 -8.28
CA ALA A 31 -6.88 7.23 -8.42
C ALA A 31 -8.03 6.30 -8.05
N ALA A 32 -8.78 6.61 -6.99
CA ALA A 32 -9.98 5.87 -6.60
C ALA A 32 -11.03 5.82 -7.72
N ASN A 33 -11.14 6.89 -8.51
CA ASN A 33 -12.08 7.00 -9.64
C ASN A 33 -11.48 6.55 -10.99
N SER A 34 -10.24 6.06 -11.01
CA SER A 34 -9.57 5.62 -12.24
C SER A 34 -10.03 4.24 -12.71
N ALA A 35 -9.55 3.80 -13.87
CA ALA A 35 -9.75 2.43 -14.37
C ALA A 35 -8.71 1.41 -13.83
N ALA A 36 -7.80 1.82 -12.95
CA ALA A 36 -6.77 0.92 -12.42
C ALA A 36 -7.37 -0.24 -11.60
N ASP A 37 -6.83 -1.45 -11.67
CA ASP A 37 -7.32 -2.56 -10.84
C ASP A 37 -6.72 -2.52 -9.43
N PHE A 38 -5.46 -2.08 -9.34
CA PHE A 38 -4.68 -2.03 -8.12
C PHE A 38 -4.11 -0.63 -7.94
N VAL A 39 -4.19 -0.09 -6.72
CA VAL A 39 -3.66 1.23 -6.37
C VAL A 39 -2.77 1.06 -5.15
N PHE A 40 -1.51 1.50 -5.24
CA PHE A 40 -0.69 1.63 -4.05
C PHE A 40 -0.50 3.09 -3.67
N LEU A 41 -0.77 3.37 -2.41
CA LEU A 41 -0.56 4.67 -1.79
C LEU A 41 0.87 4.70 -1.24
N ASP A 42 1.67 5.63 -1.73
CA ASP A 42 3.11 5.66 -1.50
C ASP A 42 3.52 6.61 -0.37
N ILE A 43 4.30 6.11 0.59
CA ILE A 43 4.96 6.92 1.64
C ILE A 43 6.49 6.90 1.47
N GLU A 44 7.00 6.22 0.44
CA GLU A 44 8.42 5.99 0.23
C GLU A 44 9.01 6.97 -0.80
N ASP A 45 9.38 6.51 -2.01
CA ASP A 45 10.19 7.29 -2.94
C ASP A 45 9.47 8.52 -3.53
N ALA A 46 8.14 8.52 -3.64
CA ALA A 46 7.39 9.67 -4.15
C ALA A 46 7.07 10.73 -3.07
N VAL A 47 7.54 10.53 -1.83
CA VAL A 47 7.26 11.42 -0.70
C VAL A 47 8.57 11.92 -0.07
N ALA A 48 8.76 13.23 -0.09
CA ALA A 48 9.90 13.88 0.55
C ALA A 48 9.93 13.60 2.07
N PRO A 49 11.11 13.48 2.70
CA PRO A 49 11.22 13.14 4.12
C PRO A 49 10.36 13.97 5.09
N PRO A 50 10.25 15.31 4.94
CA PRO A 50 9.39 16.13 5.81
C PRO A 50 7.89 15.85 5.66
N ASP A 51 7.48 15.31 4.51
CA ASP A 51 6.07 15.06 4.20
C ASP A 51 5.61 13.65 4.58
N LYS A 52 6.50 12.75 5.00
CA LYS A 52 6.17 11.33 5.28
C LYS A 52 5.12 11.18 6.37
N GLU A 53 5.20 11.96 7.43
CA GLU A 53 4.20 11.92 8.52
C GLU A 53 2.83 12.40 8.01
N ARG A 54 2.80 13.49 7.23
CA ARG A 54 1.55 13.99 6.63
C ARG A 54 0.98 12.98 5.63
N ALA A 55 1.82 12.40 4.79
CA ALA A 55 1.41 11.38 3.82
C ALA A 55 0.79 10.16 4.50
N ARG A 56 1.36 9.70 5.62
CA ARG A 56 0.78 8.62 6.41
C ARG A 56 -0.62 8.96 6.92
N LYS A 57 -0.81 10.15 7.48
CA LYS A 57 -2.12 10.63 7.95
C LYS A 57 -3.14 10.69 6.81
N ASN A 58 -2.75 11.24 5.67
CA ASN A 58 -3.60 11.31 4.47
C ASN A 58 -4.03 9.92 3.99
N ILE A 59 -3.11 8.95 3.99
CA ILE A 59 -3.40 7.57 3.58
C ILE A 59 -4.37 6.90 4.54
N ILE A 60 -4.15 7.03 5.85
CA ILE A 60 -5.07 6.49 6.87
C ILE A 60 -6.46 7.07 6.67
N GLN A 61 -6.56 8.38 6.46
CA GLN A 61 -7.83 9.04 6.18
C GLN A 61 -8.47 8.49 4.89
N ALA A 62 -7.73 8.42 3.78
CA ALA A 62 -8.26 7.94 2.51
C ALA A 62 -8.67 6.46 2.53
N LEU A 63 -8.00 5.62 3.32
CA LEU A 63 -8.39 4.22 3.52
C LEU A 63 -9.74 4.12 4.24
N ASN A 64 -10.02 5.03 5.17
CA ASN A 64 -11.25 5.06 5.95
C ASN A 64 -12.41 5.76 5.24
N ASP A 65 -12.15 6.85 4.52
CA ASP A 65 -13.17 7.70 3.90
C ASP A 65 -13.63 7.15 2.55
N ILE A 66 -12.77 6.43 1.82
CA ILE A 66 -13.07 5.90 0.48
C ILE A 66 -13.42 4.41 0.57
N ASP A 67 -14.57 4.03 0.02
CA ASP A 67 -14.91 2.62 -0.18
C ASP A 67 -14.19 2.06 -1.43
N TRP A 68 -12.92 1.69 -1.26
CA TRP A 68 -12.07 1.12 -2.32
C TRP A 68 -12.64 -0.16 -2.92
N ARG A 69 -13.30 -0.98 -2.09
CA ARG A 69 -13.89 -2.25 -2.53
C ARG A 69 -15.13 -2.02 -3.39
N ALA A 70 -16.01 -1.10 -2.99
CA ALA A 70 -17.15 -0.71 -3.83
C ALA A 70 -16.72 -0.08 -5.15
N LYS A 71 -15.54 0.55 -5.19
CA LYS A 71 -14.90 1.05 -6.42
C LYS A 71 -14.15 -0.02 -7.22
N GLY A 72 -14.18 -1.29 -6.77
CA GLY A 72 -13.56 -2.42 -7.45
C GLY A 72 -12.03 -2.36 -7.47
N LYS A 73 -11.40 -1.74 -6.46
CA LYS A 73 -9.96 -1.57 -6.37
C LYS A 73 -9.37 -2.50 -5.32
N THR A 74 -8.20 -3.08 -5.61
CA THR A 74 -7.30 -3.57 -4.57
C THR A 74 -6.44 -2.41 -4.11
N VAL A 75 -6.41 -2.14 -2.80
CA VAL A 75 -5.63 -1.02 -2.24
C VAL A 75 -4.44 -1.51 -1.43
N SER A 76 -3.27 -0.96 -1.72
CA SER A 76 -2.01 -1.27 -1.05
C SER A 76 -1.39 -0.01 -0.47
N VAL A 77 -0.53 -0.16 0.53
CA VAL A 77 0.35 0.91 0.99
C VAL A 77 1.79 0.47 0.76
N ARG A 78 2.57 1.32 0.08
CA ARG A 78 4.03 1.16 0.02
C ARG A 78 4.64 1.87 1.22
N ILE A 79 5.10 1.07 2.17
CA ILE A 79 5.77 1.55 3.39
C ILE A 79 7.18 2.03 3.05
N ASN A 80 7.83 2.75 3.96
CA ASN A 80 9.24 3.07 3.82
C ASN A 80 10.15 1.83 3.95
N GLY A 81 11.39 1.95 3.47
CA GLY A 81 12.41 0.90 3.56
C GLY A 81 12.69 0.46 5.00
N LEU A 82 12.96 -0.84 5.17
CA LEU A 82 13.28 -1.48 6.45
C LEU A 82 14.51 -0.88 7.14
N ASP A 83 15.36 -0.22 6.37
CA ASP A 83 16.57 0.51 6.79
C ASP A 83 16.28 1.95 7.26
N THR A 84 15.02 2.39 7.26
CA THR A 84 14.64 3.75 7.66
C THR A 84 13.83 3.77 8.96
N HIS A 85 13.94 4.86 9.71
CA HIS A 85 13.18 5.06 10.95
C HIS A 85 11.68 5.33 10.72
N TYR A 86 11.21 5.41 9.47
CA TYR A 86 9.81 5.68 9.15
C TYR A 86 8.96 4.40 9.13
N MET A 87 9.55 3.29 8.68
CA MET A 87 8.86 2.06 8.32
C MET A 87 7.96 1.52 9.43
N TYR A 88 8.48 1.43 10.66
CA TYR A 88 7.73 0.86 11.78
C TYR A 88 6.46 1.65 12.09
N ARG A 89 6.49 2.99 11.96
CA ARG A 89 5.30 3.83 12.13
C ARG A 89 4.34 3.70 10.98
N ASP A 90 4.83 3.53 9.75
CA ASP A 90 3.97 3.28 8.61
C ASP A 90 3.13 2.02 8.82
N VAL A 91 3.76 0.92 9.27
CA VAL A 91 3.05 -0.33 9.55
C VAL A 91 2.11 -0.20 10.74
N VAL A 92 2.60 0.27 11.90
CA VAL A 92 1.80 0.36 13.13
C VAL A 92 0.59 1.27 12.93
N ASP A 93 0.81 2.51 12.50
CA ASP A 93 -0.27 3.50 12.45
C ASP A 93 -1.32 3.10 11.38
N VAL A 94 -0.91 2.57 10.22
CA VAL A 94 -1.84 2.12 9.17
C VAL A 94 -2.63 0.90 9.62
N MET A 95 -1.99 -0.10 10.22
CA MET A 95 -2.67 -1.33 10.64
C MET A 95 -3.62 -1.09 11.80
N GLU A 96 -3.24 -0.26 12.77
CA GLU A 96 -4.10 0.06 13.93
C GLU A 96 -5.31 0.92 13.55
N GLN A 97 -5.18 1.82 12.56
CA GLN A 97 -6.21 2.81 12.25
C GLN A 97 -7.03 2.51 10.99
N ALA A 98 -6.55 1.65 10.09
CA ALA A 98 -7.20 1.36 8.81
C ALA A 98 -6.91 -0.06 8.27
N GLY A 99 -6.38 -0.97 9.09
CA GLY A 99 -5.92 -2.29 8.65
C GLY A 99 -7.02 -3.20 8.08
N ASP A 100 -8.29 -3.01 8.45
CA ASP A 100 -9.43 -3.77 7.92
C ASP A 100 -9.81 -3.36 6.48
N LYS A 101 -9.41 -2.16 6.07
CA LYS A 101 -9.63 -1.59 4.72
C LYS A 101 -8.51 -1.93 3.75
N LEU A 102 -7.31 -2.18 4.26
CA LEU A 102 -6.12 -2.45 3.45
C LEU A 102 -6.13 -3.89 2.89
N ASP A 103 -5.74 -4.05 1.62
CA ASP A 103 -5.65 -5.37 0.98
C ASP A 103 -4.25 -5.98 1.04
N THR A 104 -3.21 -5.15 0.94
CA THR A 104 -1.80 -5.57 0.93
C THR A 104 -0.88 -4.46 1.47
N ILE A 105 0.32 -4.88 1.89
CA ILE A 105 1.45 -3.98 2.11
C ILE A 105 2.49 -4.28 1.02
N LEU A 106 3.00 -3.23 0.38
CA LEU A 106 4.10 -3.31 -0.57
C LEU A 106 5.39 -2.94 0.17
N VAL A 107 6.27 -3.91 0.35
CA VAL A 107 7.56 -3.73 1.04
C VAL A 107 8.63 -3.37 0.02
N PRO A 108 9.24 -2.17 0.07
CA PRO A 108 10.26 -1.78 -0.89
C PRO A 108 11.61 -2.46 -0.56
N LYS A 109 12.48 -2.55 -1.56
CA LYS A 109 13.92 -2.84 -1.39
C LYS A 109 14.24 -4.15 -0.65
N VAL A 110 13.34 -5.13 -0.66
CA VAL A 110 13.58 -6.48 -0.11
C VAL A 110 14.83 -7.08 -0.74
N GLY A 111 15.80 -7.47 0.09
CA GLY A 111 17.08 -8.05 -0.32
C GLY A 111 17.25 -9.51 0.07
N VAL A 112 16.64 -9.95 1.17
CA VAL A 112 16.73 -11.32 1.68
C VAL A 112 15.38 -11.82 2.22
N PRO A 113 15.17 -13.15 2.32
CA PRO A 113 13.93 -13.69 2.89
C PRO A 113 13.64 -13.20 4.32
N ALA A 114 14.69 -12.92 5.10
CA ALA A 114 14.57 -12.43 6.48
C ALA A 114 13.91 -11.05 6.58
N ASP A 115 13.84 -10.29 5.49
CA ASP A 115 13.14 -8.99 5.45
C ASP A 115 11.61 -9.15 5.53
N LEU A 116 11.08 -10.34 5.23
CA LEU A 116 9.65 -10.65 5.14
C LEU A 116 9.21 -11.76 6.12
N TYR A 117 10.01 -12.02 7.16
CA TYR A 117 9.79 -13.12 8.11
C TYR A 117 8.81 -12.75 9.22
#